data_AF-A0A962V6T6-F1
#
_entry.id   AF-A0A962V6T6-F1
#
_cell.length_a   1.000
_cell.length_b   1.000
_cell.length_c   1.000
_cell.angle_alpha   90.00
_cell.angle_beta   90.00
_cell.angle_gamma   90.00
#
_symmetry.space_group_name_H-M   'P 1'
#
loop_
_entity.id
_entity.type
_entity.pdbx_description
1 polymer ?
#
loop_
_entity_poly.entity_id
_entity_poly.type
_entity_poly.pdbx_seq_one_letter_code
_entity_poly.pdbx_strand_id
1 'polypeptide(L)'
;QRLAQADPTNAQWQDDLLISYRRTIEVSLTQEQVDLSRKWLDGLNGYLQTLQQQFPEKISLGLEFGNLSFYYLQTKDPKKALSAAQKGLEIAPEEHWINTNLAHAYMYIENLDDAEKIYLKFWGTTILSKLWQDAIKEDFEVFRQAGLAHPFMDVILEKFRQLEAKKTVE
;
A
#
# COMPACT_ATOMS: atom_id res chain seq x y z
N GLN A 1 -12.04 16.01 -14.85
CA GLN A 1 -11.46 15.16 -15.92
C GLN A 1 -11.19 15.92 -17.23
N ARG A 2 -12.06 16.82 -17.72
CA ARG A 2 -11.86 17.46 -19.05
C ARG A 2 -10.53 18.20 -19.25
N LEU A 3 -9.97 18.88 -18.24
CA LEU A 3 -8.72 19.63 -18.39
C LEU A 3 -7.50 18.70 -18.57
N ALA A 4 -7.30 17.73 -17.68
CA ALA A 4 -6.24 16.73 -17.80
C ALA A 4 -6.34 15.88 -19.08
N GLN A 5 -7.55 15.70 -19.62
CA GLN A 5 -7.78 15.06 -20.93
C GLN A 5 -7.46 15.99 -22.11
N ALA A 6 -7.68 17.30 -21.97
CA ALA A 6 -7.44 18.29 -23.02
C ALA A 6 -5.95 18.56 -23.23
N ASP A 7 -5.15 18.50 -22.16
CA ASP A 7 -3.70 18.52 -22.23
C ASP A 7 -3.10 17.46 -21.28
N PRO A 8 -2.86 16.25 -21.79
CA PRO A 8 -2.21 15.18 -21.02
C PRO A 8 -0.80 15.55 -20.55
N THR A 9 -0.11 16.47 -21.22
CA THR A 9 1.28 16.83 -20.90
C THR A 9 1.40 17.85 -19.76
N ASN A 10 0.27 18.48 -19.38
CA ASN A 10 0.24 19.42 -18.28
C ASN A 10 0.30 18.72 -16.92
N ALA A 11 1.51 18.66 -16.35
CA ALA A 11 1.78 17.98 -15.08
C ALA A 11 0.89 18.48 -13.93
N GLN A 12 0.62 19.79 -13.84
CA GLN A 12 -0.24 20.36 -12.80
C GLN A 12 -1.66 19.79 -12.88
N TRP A 13 -2.23 19.74 -14.09
CA TRP A 13 -3.58 19.17 -14.27
C TRP A 13 -3.62 17.68 -14.00
N GLN A 14 -2.53 16.96 -14.29
CA GLN A 14 -2.45 15.54 -13.96
C GLN A 14 -2.43 15.32 -12.44
N ASP A 15 -1.65 16.13 -11.72
CA ASP A 15 -1.54 16.07 -10.25
C ASP A 15 -2.85 16.50 -9.57
N ASP A 16 -3.52 17.54 -10.06
CA ASP A 16 -4.85 17.95 -9.57
C ASP A 16 -5.88 16.83 -9.70
N LEU A 17 -5.83 16.07 -10.80
CA LEU A 17 -6.71 14.93 -11.03
C LEU A 17 -6.38 13.76 -10.09
N LEU A 18 -5.10 13.48 -9.81
CA LEU A 18 -4.69 12.48 -8.80
C LEU A 18 -5.23 12.85 -7.41
N ILE A 19 -5.10 14.12 -7.01
CA ILE A 19 -5.65 14.61 -5.75
C ILE A 19 -7.17 14.43 -5.69
N SER A 20 -7.87 14.69 -6.80
CA SER A 20 -9.31 14.47 -6.89
C SER A 20 -9.67 13.00 -6.68
N TYR A 21 -8.96 12.06 -7.30
CA TYR A 21 -9.20 10.63 -7.10
C TYR A 21 -9.03 10.23 -5.63
N ARG A 22 -7.89 10.59 -5.02
CA ARG A 22 -7.59 10.25 -3.62
C ARG A 22 -8.65 10.78 -2.66
N ARG A 23 -9.01 12.07 -2.78
CA ARG A 23 -10.06 12.67 -1.94
C ARG A 23 -11.40 11.95 -2.06
N THR A 24 -11.80 11.58 -3.28
CA THR A 24 -13.07 10.87 -3.47
C THR A 24 -13.02 9.46 -2.89
N ILE A 25 -11.90 8.75 -3.04
CA ILE A 25 -11.67 7.45 -2.40
C ILE A 25 -11.75 7.60 -0.88
N GLU A 26 -10.99 8.50 -0.29
CA GLU A 26 -10.95 8.75 1.16
C GLU A 26 -12.35 9.09 1.71
N VAL A 27 -13.08 10.02 1.08
CA VAL A 27 -14.44 10.36 1.50
C VAL A 27 -15.37 9.15 1.41
N SER A 28 -15.29 8.36 0.33
CA SER A 28 -16.13 7.17 0.18
C SER A 28 -15.80 6.08 1.21
N LEU A 29 -14.53 5.93 1.59
CA LEU A 29 -14.09 5.01 2.64
C LEU A 29 -14.59 5.46 4.02
N THR A 30 -14.48 6.76 4.34
CA THR A 30 -15.01 7.33 5.59
C THR A 30 -16.52 7.15 5.71
N GLN A 31 -17.24 7.17 4.59
CA GLN A 31 -18.69 6.93 4.55
C GLN A 31 -19.06 5.45 4.39
N GLU A 32 -18.08 4.54 4.49
CA GLU A 32 -18.26 3.08 4.35
C GLU A 32 -18.90 2.66 3.01
N GLN A 33 -18.79 3.50 1.98
CA GLN A 33 -19.31 3.24 0.63
C GLN A 33 -18.32 2.39 -0.18
N VAL A 34 -18.06 1.16 0.27
CA VAL A 34 -17.00 0.29 -0.27
C VAL A 34 -17.10 0.08 -1.78
N ASP A 35 -18.30 -0.12 -2.33
CA ASP A 35 -18.47 -0.32 -3.78
C ASP A 35 -18.16 0.95 -4.59
N LEU A 36 -18.45 2.12 -4.03
CA LEU A 36 -18.07 3.39 -4.63
C LEU A 36 -16.55 3.57 -4.57
N SER A 37 -15.92 3.29 -3.41
CA SER A 37 -14.47 3.32 -3.26
C SER A 37 -13.78 2.44 -4.29
N ARG A 38 -14.24 1.19 -4.46
CA ARG A 38 -13.68 0.25 -5.46
C ARG A 38 -13.77 0.79 -6.89
N LYS A 39 -14.89 1.40 -7.28
CA LYS A 39 -15.02 2.03 -8.61
C LYS A 39 -14.01 3.15 -8.82
N TRP A 40 -13.81 4.00 -7.82
CA TRP A 40 -12.82 5.08 -7.89
C TRP A 40 -11.38 4.56 -7.87
N LEU A 41 -11.11 3.49 -7.13
CA LEU A 41 -9.81 2.82 -7.12
C LEU A 41 -9.46 2.22 -8.48
N ASP A 42 -10.42 1.56 -9.14
CA ASP A 42 -10.23 1.04 -10.50
C ASP A 42 -9.96 2.16 -11.50
N GLY A 43 -10.67 3.28 -11.38
CA GLY A 43 -10.43 4.48 -12.17
C GLY A 43 -9.05 5.10 -11.93
N LEU A 44 -8.63 5.22 -10.66
CA LEU A 44 -7.30 5.70 -10.29
C LEU A 44 -6.21 4.78 -10.82
N ASN A 45 -6.37 3.46 -10.72
CA ASN A 45 -5.42 2.49 -11.23
C ASN A 45 -5.21 2.63 -12.76
N GLY A 46 -6.30 2.68 -13.53
CA GLY A 46 -6.20 2.87 -14.99
C GLY A 46 -5.54 4.20 -15.36
N TYR A 47 -5.83 5.25 -14.59
CA TYR A 47 -5.21 6.56 -14.77
C TYR A 47 -3.71 6.56 -14.42
N LEU A 48 -3.30 5.93 -13.33
CA LEU A 48 -1.89 5.77 -12.96
C LEU A 48 -1.10 4.97 -14.01
N GLN A 49 -1.70 3.93 -14.61
CA GLN A 49 -1.08 3.21 -15.71
C GLN A 49 -0.88 4.09 -16.95
N THR A 50 -1.86 4.93 -17.27
CA THR A 50 -1.74 5.90 -18.37
C THR A 50 -0.63 6.91 -18.10
N LEU A 51 -0.58 7.46 -16.88
CA LEU A 51 0.48 8.38 -16.47
C LEU A 51 1.86 7.74 -16.50
N GLN A 52 1.97 6.47 -16.11
CA GLN A 52 3.25 5.76 -16.17
C GLN A 52 3.73 5.60 -17.61
N GLN A 53 2.85 5.24 -18.55
CA GLN A 53 3.21 5.13 -19.97
C GLN A 53 3.69 6.47 -20.54
N GLN A 54 3.06 7.56 -20.11
CA GLN A 54 3.39 8.90 -20.58
C GLN A 54 4.66 9.47 -19.93
N PHE A 55 4.89 9.16 -18.65
CA PHE A 55 5.99 9.69 -17.84
C PHE A 55 6.74 8.54 -17.14
N PRO A 56 7.46 7.69 -17.90
CA PRO A 56 8.09 6.48 -17.35
C PRO A 56 9.14 6.77 -16.26
N GLU A 57 9.76 7.96 -16.30
CA GLU A 57 10.79 8.41 -15.35
C GLU A 57 10.19 9.07 -14.08
N LYS A 58 8.86 9.23 -13.98
CA LYS A 58 8.22 9.93 -12.84
C LYS A 58 8.16 9.02 -11.62
N ILE A 59 9.23 9.02 -10.82
CA ILE A 59 9.37 8.21 -9.59
C ILE A 59 8.21 8.42 -8.61
N SER A 60 7.62 9.62 -8.54
CA SER A 60 6.47 9.88 -7.66
C SER A 60 5.23 9.05 -7.99
N LEU A 61 5.13 8.46 -9.19
CA LEU A 61 4.08 7.48 -9.49
C LEU A 61 4.22 6.20 -8.65
N GLY A 62 5.44 5.83 -8.26
CA GLY A 62 5.69 4.70 -7.36
C GLY A 62 5.00 4.87 -6.01
N LEU A 63 5.04 6.09 -5.45
CA LEU A 63 4.32 6.46 -4.23
C LEU A 63 2.81 6.35 -4.39
N GLU A 64 2.27 6.80 -5.53
CA GLU A 64 0.84 6.72 -5.81
C GLU A 64 0.35 5.27 -5.95
N PHE A 65 1.14 4.40 -6.58
CA PHE A 65 0.88 2.96 -6.60
C PHE A 65 0.99 2.33 -5.20
N GLY A 66 1.94 2.80 -4.37
CA GLY A 66 2.04 2.43 -2.95
C GLY A 66 0.77 2.80 -2.17
N ASN A 67 0.26 4.02 -2.32
CA ASN A 67 -0.98 4.47 -1.68
C ASN A 67 -2.20 3.67 -2.18
N LEU A 68 -2.26 3.43 -3.50
CA LEU A 68 -3.29 2.62 -4.12
C LEU A 68 -3.34 1.20 -3.53
N SER A 69 -2.18 0.61 -3.24
CA SER A 69 -2.11 -0.72 -2.62
C SER A 69 -2.74 -0.76 -1.23
N PHE A 70 -2.54 0.29 -0.42
CA PHE A 70 -3.17 0.40 0.90
C PHE A 70 -4.69 0.49 0.80
N TYR A 71 -5.22 1.33 -0.08
CA TYR A 71 -6.68 1.44 -0.29
C TYR A 71 -7.30 0.12 -0.78
N TYR A 72 -6.58 -0.67 -1.58
CA TYR A 72 -7.06 -2.00 -1.99
C TYR A 72 -7.10 -2.99 -0.82
N LEU A 73 -6.15 -2.93 0.13
CA LEU A 73 -6.24 -3.73 1.36
C LEU A 73 -7.48 -3.37 2.18
N GLN A 74 -7.75 -2.07 2.36
CA GLN A 74 -8.92 -1.58 3.10
C GLN A 74 -10.25 -1.98 2.44
N THR A 75 -10.28 -2.06 1.10
CA THR A 75 -11.46 -2.49 0.34
C THR A 75 -11.50 -4.01 0.08
N LYS A 76 -10.69 -4.79 0.80
CA LYS A 76 -10.66 -6.27 0.75
C LYS A 76 -10.36 -6.83 -0.65
N ASP A 77 -9.47 -6.18 -1.40
CA ASP A 77 -9.00 -6.64 -2.71
C ASP A 77 -7.47 -6.88 -2.69
N PRO A 78 -7.00 -7.92 -1.97
CA PRO A 78 -5.58 -8.12 -1.73
C PRO A 78 -4.79 -8.48 -3.01
N LYS A 79 -5.46 -8.99 -4.05
CA LYS A 79 -4.83 -9.25 -5.35
C LYS A 79 -4.47 -7.95 -6.08
N LYS A 80 -5.38 -6.96 -6.06
CA LYS A 80 -5.06 -5.63 -6.60
C LYS A 80 -4.06 -4.89 -5.73
N ALA A 81 -4.14 -5.05 -4.41
CA ALA A 81 -3.13 -4.51 -3.50
C ALA A 81 -1.72 -5.04 -3.82
N LEU A 82 -1.59 -6.35 -4.03
CA LEU A 82 -0.33 -6.97 -4.43
C LEU A 82 0.23 -6.36 -5.71
N SER A 83 -0.59 -6.29 -6.76
CA SER A 83 -0.18 -5.73 -8.05
C SER A 83 0.24 -4.25 -7.93
N ALA A 84 -0.50 -3.46 -7.16
CA ALA A 84 -0.19 -2.05 -6.95
C ALA A 84 1.10 -1.86 -6.14
N ALA A 85 1.31 -2.62 -5.06
CA ALA A 85 2.53 -2.55 -4.26
C ALA A 85 3.77 -2.97 -5.05
N GLN A 86 3.67 -4.06 -5.83
CA GLN A 86 4.74 -4.49 -6.74
C GLN A 86 5.07 -3.39 -7.75
N LYS A 87 4.04 -2.74 -8.32
CA LYS A 87 4.25 -1.66 -9.27
C LYS A 87 4.88 -0.42 -8.63
N GLY A 88 4.48 -0.10 -7.40
CA GLY A 88 5.08 0.97 -6.61
C GLY A 88 6.58 0.74 -6.40
N LEU A 89 6.96 -0.47 -6.01
CA LEU A 89 8.35 -0.86 -5.77
C LEU A 89 9.17 -1.04 -7.05
N GLU A 90 8.54 -1.37 -8.18
CA GLU A 90 9.19 -1.40 -9.50
C GLU A 90 9.67 0.01 -9.90
N ILE A 91 8.85 1.03 -9.63
CA ILE A 91 9.13 2.43 -9.99
C ILE A 91 10.00 3.11 -8.92
N ALA A 92 9.72 2.85 -7.64
CA ALA A 92 10.36 3.51 -6.50
C ALA A 92 10.86 2.45 -5.49
N PRO A 93 11.95 1.72 -5.80
CA PRO A 93 12.46 0.64 -4.95
C PRO A 93 12.96 1.11 -3.57
N GLU A 94 13.34 2.38 -3.46
CA GLU A 94 13.79 3.01 -2.21
C GLU A 94 12.63 3.34 -1.25
N GLU A 95 11.36 3.27 -1.72
CA GLU A 95 10.18 3.52 -0.90
C GLU A 95 9.83 2.28 -0.08
N HIS A 96 10.68 1.98 0.90
CA HIS A 96 10.63 0.75 1.67
C HIS A 96 9.30 0.54 2.41
N TRP A 97 8.59 1.62 2.76
CA TRP A 97 7.27 1.53 3.38
C TRP A 97 6.24 0.78 2.52
N ILE A 98 6.37 0.78 1.19
CA ILE A 98 5.46 0.03 0.30
C ILE A 98 5.56 -1.48 0.56
N ASN A 99 6.69 -1.95 1.10
CA ASN A 99 6.83 -3.36 1.46
C ASN A 99 5.90 -3.79 2.60
N THR A 100 5.38 -2.87 3.44
CA THR A 100 4.37 -3.25 4.45
C THR A 100 3.10 -3.72 3.75
N ASN A 101 2.61 -2.93 2.79
CA ASN A 101 1.45 -3.27 1.97
C ASN A 101 1.68 -4.52 1.13
N LEU A 102 2.89 -4.72 0.61
CA LEU A 102 3.26 -5.94 -0.11
C LEU A 102 3.17 -7.18 0.79
N ALA A 103 3.71 -7.12 2.01
CA ALA A 103 3.64 -8.22 2.97
C ALA A 103 2.20 -8.51 3.41
N HIS A 104 1.40 -7.47 3.65
CA HIS A 104 -0.03 -7.60 3.96
C HIS A 104 -0.80 -8.26 2.82
N ALA A 105 -0.55 -7.82 1.57
CA ALA A 105 -1.21 -8.38 0.40
C ALA A 105 -0.87 -9.87 0.24
N TYR A 106 0.41 -10.26 0.38
CA TYR A 106 0.82 -11.67 0.36
C TYR A 106 0.14 -12.50 1.45
N MET A 107 0.03 -11.96 2.67
CA MET A 107 -0.67 -12.62 3.78
C MET A 107 -2.12 -12.91 3.42
N TYR A 108 -2.87 -11.92 2.93
CA TYR A 108 -4.29 -12.10 2.60
C TYR A 108 -4.57 -12.95 1.35
N ILE A 109 -3.57 -13.20 0.50
CA ILE A 109 -3.69 -14.17 -0.60
C ILE A 109 -3.11 -15.55 -0.25
N GLU A 110 -2.86 -15.81 1.04
CA GLU A 110 -2.33 -17.07 1.57
C GLU A 110 -0.93 -17.44 1.05
N ASN A 111 -0.17 -16.47 0.56
CA ASN A 111 1.26 -16.66 0.26
C ASN A 111 2.10 -16.28 1.49
N LEU A 112 2.00 -17.11 2.52
CA LEU A 112 2.56 -16.84 3.83
C LEU A 112 4.09 -16.84 3.84
N ASP A 113 4.73 -17.64 2.98
CA ASP A 113 6.18 -17.70 2.86
C ASP A 113 6.77 -16.36 2.40
N ASP A 114 6.18 -15.75 1.36
CA ASP A 114 6.66 -14.46 0.85
C ASP A 114 6.28 -13.31 1.79
N ALA A 115 5.11 -13.38 2.44
CA ALA A 115 4.74 -12.44 3.49
C ALA A 115 5.77 -12.46 4.62
N GLU A 116 6.11 -13.64 5.14
CA GLU A 116 7.09 -13.81 6.23
C GLU A 116 8.45 -13.24 5.85
N LYS A 117 8.97 -13.61 4.67
CA LYS A 117 10.27 -13.11 4.21
C LYS A 117 10.33 -11.60 4.27
N ILE A 118 9.28 -10.91 3.82
CA ILE A 118 9.26 -9.44 3.82
C ILE A 118 9.14 -8.88 5.23
N TYR A 119 8.21 -9.41 6.06
CA TYR A 119 8.05 -8.95 7.44
C TYR A 119 9.36 -9.03 8.23
N LEU A 120 10.14 -10.10 8.03
CA LEU A 120 11.41 -10.31 8.73
C LEU A 120 12.58 -9.54 8.10
N LYS A 121 12.63 -9.42 6.77
CA LYS A 121 13.73 -8.75 6.05
C LYS A 121 13.97 -7.32 6.52
N PHE A 122 12.90 -6.58 6.79
CA PHE A 122 12.97 -5.17 7.16
C PHE A 122 12.87 -4.94 8.67
N TRP A 123 12.88 -6.00 9.48
CA TRP A 123 12.85 -5.85 10.94
C TRP A 123 14.02 -4.99 11.44
N GLY A 124 13.73 -4.05 12.34
CA GLY A 124 14.72 -3.13 12.90
C GLY A 124 15.09 -1.95 12.01
N THR A 125 14.57 -1.87 10.78
CA THR A 125 14.71 -0.69 9.91
C THR A 125 13.71 0.40 10.29
N THR A 126 13.96 1.62 9.83
CA THR A 126 13.04 2.76 10.00
C THR A 126 12.35 3.08 8.68
N ILE A 127 11.02 3.16 8.69
CA ILE A 127 10.17 3.59 7.58
C ILE A 127 9.25 4.72 8.05
N LEU A 128 9.02 5.75 7.22
CA LEU A 128 8.11 6.88 7.54
C LEU A 128 8.26 7.41 8.98
N SER A 129 9.51 7.54 9.44
CA SER A 129 9.88 8.00 10.79
C SER A 129 9.54 7.07 11.98
N LYS A 130 9.20 5.81 11.74
CA LYS A 130 8.97 4.80 12.78
C LYS A 130 9.71 3.49 12.49
N LEU A 131 9.89 2.65 13.50
CA LEU A 131 10.45 1.32 13.28
C LEU A 131 9.46 0.47 12.48
N TRP A 132 9.98 -0.33 11.56
CA TRP A 132 9.22 -1.24 10.70
C TRP A 132 8.22 -2.08 11.50
N GLN A 133 8.67 -2.74 12.56
CA GLN A 133 7.82 -3.61 13.37
C GLN A 133 6.70 -2.85 14.10
N ASP A 134 6.88 -1.56 14.37
CA ASP A 134 5.84 -0.74 15.01
C ASP A 134 4.79 -0.34 13.97
N ALA A 135 5.20 -0.01 12.74
CA ALA A 135 4.28 0.19 11.62
C ALA A 135 3.40 -1.06 11.38
N ILE A 136 4.02 -2.24 11.31
CA ILE A 136 3.29 -3.50 11.11
C ILE A 136 2.32 -3.79 12.26
N LYS A 137 2.72 -3.53 13.52
CA LYS A 137 1.84 -3.68 14.68
C LYS A 137 0.63 -2.75 14.57
N GLU A 138 0.82 -1.49 14.20
CA GLU A 138 -0.27 -0.53 13.98
C GLU A 138 -1.19 -0.97 12.83
N ASP A 139 -0.65 -1.39 11.70
CA ASP A 139 -1.43 -1.89 10.56
C ASP A 139 -2.29 -3.10 10.96
N PHE A 140 -1.74 -4.04 11.75
CA PHE A 140 -2.47 -5.18 12.27
C PHE A 140 -3.62 -4.77 13.20
N GLU A 141 -3.44 -3.76 14.05
CA GLU A 141 -4.53 -3.22 14.87
C GLU A 141 -5.63 -2.60 14.01
N VAL A 142 -5.26 -1.82 12.98
CA VAL A 142 -6.22 -1.27 12.01
C VAL A 142 -7.00 -2.38 11.32
N PHE A 143 -6.33 -3.44 10.88
CA PHE A 143 -7.01 -4.58 10.25
C PHE A 143 -7.92 -5.33 11.22
N ARG A 144 -7.50 -5.57 12.47
CA ARG A 144 -8.35 -6.20 13.49
C ARG A 144 -9.62 -5.40 13.73
N GLN A 145 -9.50 -4.07 13.89
CA GLN A 145 -10.64 -3.17 14.07
C GLN A 145 -11.58 -3.15 12.86
N ALA A 146 -11.03 -3.29 11.65
CA ALA A 146 -11.79 -3.38 10.40
C ALA A 146 -12.40 -4.77 10.12
N GLY A 147 -12.28 -5.73 11.05
CA GLY A 147 -12.76 -7.10 10.85
C GLY A 147 -11.97 -7.86 9.77
N LEU A 148 -10.70 -7.52 9.61
CA LEU A 148 -9.73 -8.12 8.69
C LEU A 148 -8.64 -8.90 9.42
N ALA A 149 -8.89 -9.31 10.67
CA ALA A 149 -7.94 -10.12 11.43
C ALA A 149 -7.56 -11.39 10.64
N HIS A 150 -6.27 -11.71 10.63
CA HIS A 150 -5.72 -12.90 9.99
C HIS A 150 -4.81 -13.65 10.99
N PRO A 151 -4.93 -14.99 11.15
CA PRO A 151 -4.14 -15.73 12.14
C PRO A 151 -2.63 -15.56 12.02
N PHE A 152 -2.14 -15.35 10.79
CA PHE A 152 -0.72 -15.13 10.53
C PHE A 152 -0.16 -13.84 11.15
N MET A 153 -1.01 -12.86 11.47
CA MET A 153 -0.58 -11.67 12.20
C MET A 153 0.07 -12.04 13.54
N ASP A 154 -0.53 -12.95 14.29
CA ASP A 154 -0.02 -13.39 15.59
C ASP A 154 1.29 -14.17 15.44
N VAL A 155 1.43 -14.94 14.36
CA VAL A 155 2.69 -15.65 14.02
C VAL A 155 3.83 -14.66 13.78
N ILE A 156 3.57 -13.57 13.04
CA ILE A 156 4.57 -12.53 12.78
C ILE A 156 4.92 -11.76 14.06
N LEU A 157 3.93 -11.41 14.88
CA LEU A 157 4.17 -10.73 16.16
C LEU A 157 4.99 -11.59 17.13
N GLU A 158 4.77 -12.91 17.15
CA GLU A 158 5.60 -13.84 17.90
C GLU A 158 7.05 -13.83 17.41
N LYS A 159 7.27 -13.89 16.09
CA LYS A 159 8.63 -13.82 15.52
C LYS A 159 9.32 -12.51 15.86
N PHE A 160 8.62 -11.38 15.81
CA PHE A 160 9.17 -10.09 16.24
C PHE A 160 9.58 -10.11 17.71
N ARG A 161 8.77 -10.68 18.60
CA ARG A 161 9.12 -10.83 20.02
C ARG A 161 10.38 -11.67 20.21
N GLN A 162 10.53 -12.76 19.45
CA GLN A 162 11.72 -13.61 19.52
C GLN A 162 12.98 -12.88 19.03
N LEU A 163 12.87 -12.04 18.00
CA LEU A 163 13.97 -11.19 17.53
C LEU A 163 14.35 -10.12 18.56
N GLU A 164 13.37 -9.46 19.18
CA GLU A 164 13.57 -8.47 20.25
C GLU A 164 14.29 -9.11 21.47
N ALA A 165 13.87 -10.32 21.87
CA ALA A 165 14.49 -11.05 22.98
C ALA A 165 15.96 -11.40 22.70
N LYS A 166 16.28 -11.86 21.48
CA LYS A 166 17.67 -12.16 21.09
C LYS A 166 18.57 -10.93 21.15
N LYS A 167 18.08 -9.76 20.70
CA LYS A 167 18.83 -8.50 20.73
C LYS A 167 19.16 -8.00 22.15
N THR A 168 18.40 -8.40 23.16
CA THR A 168 18.59 -7.94 24.55
C THR A 168 19.61 -8.80 25.31
N VAL A 169 19.99 -9.95 24.76
CA VAL A 169 20.95 -10.89 25.36
C VAL A 169 22.38 -10.68 24.81
N GLU A 170 22.54 -9.96 23.70
CA GLU A 170 23.81 -9.54 23.09
C GLU A 170 24.28 -8.18 23.63
#